data_AF-A0A7V1N7P6-F1
#
_entry.id   AF-A0A7V1N7P6-F1
#
_cell.length_a   1.000
_cell.length_b   1.000
_cell.length_c   1.000
_cell.angle_alpha   90.00
_cell.angle_beta   90.00
_cell.angle_gamma   90.00
#
_symmetry.space_group_name_H-M   'P 1'
#
loop_
_entity.id
_entity.type
_entity.pdbx_description
1 polymer ?
#
loop_
_entity_poly.entity_id
_entity_poly.type
_entity_poly.pdbx_seq_one_letter_code
_entity_poly.pdbx_strand_id
1 'polypeptide(L)'
;MLNREGFEAAIHYLSGAMRDLHARGWQPPRLVAPNGHPISASGEYAYSRKAASMRGDMRTWRPRRLHGAESEAREREAITARAIDLVQSDPHAAGVVDTYATTVIGAGLVPMPSIDRDAIGMDKETARAVQAQQRAVWRDWWPVADAAGSLNGFYDVQFQWVRNLVQFGEMFTLLPMIDDPARPYALACQVIHPLRVKTPVDLAASGRIHDGIEVDRYGAPVAVWIKHPSGGAILPDISRHFDRVTFRAGHRWRVLHDFLPEQPGCTRGMSRFAPAMKYFRRFDQYLDAELAAAVVTAAVALFIKTSPGTDPYDLAKSAVWGTDETIDDNGEEKRRYYEYWEPGQIMYGNAGEEPSTIAANRPGDAFDPFARRVLKAMAVSVGIPYPVI
;
A
#
# COMPACT_ATOMS: atom_id res chain seq x y z
N MET A 1 -39.25 20.43 -16.70
CA MET A 1 -38.37 21.46 -16.12
C MET A 1 -39.03 22.81 -16.37
N LEU A 2 -39.47 23.49 -15.31
CA LEU A 2 -39.90 24.89 -15.43
C LEU A 2 -38.68 25.72 -15.88
N ASN A 3 -38.85 26.51 -16.94
CA ASN A 3 -37.83 27.45 -17.40
C ASN A 3 -37.54 28.50 -16.30
N ARG A 4 -36.37 29.13 -16.37
CA ARG A 4 -35.87 30.08 -15.36
C ARG A 4 -36.90 31.19 -15.03
N GLU A 5 -37.64 31.64 -16.05
CA GLU A 5 -38.72 32.63 -15.91
C GLU A 5 -39.94 32.09 -15.14
N GLY A 6 -40.34 30.83 -15.36
CA GLY A 6 -41.43 30.19 -14.61
C GLY A 6 -41.09 29.98 -13.13
N PHE A 7 -39.80 29.78 -12.81
CA PHE A 7 -39.34 29.67 -11.42
C PHE A 7 -39.30 31.04 -10.72
N GLU A 8 -38.82 32.08 -11.41
CA GLU A 8 -38.80 33.45 -10.87
C GLU A 8 -40.22 34.00 -10.67
N ALA A 9 -41.16 33.72 -11.58
CA ALA A 9 -42.57 34.10 -11.43
C ALA A 9 -43.24 33.43 -10.21
N ALA A 10 -42.94 32.16 -9.95
CA ALA A 10 -43.45 31.45 -8.78
C ALA A 10 -42.89 32.02 -7.46
N ILE A 11 -41.60 32.37 -7.43
CA ILE A 11 -40.99 33.04 -6.28
C ILE A 11 -41.61 34.41 -6.05
N HIS A 12 -41.83 35.18 -7.12
CA HIS A 12 -42.42 36.51 -7.01
C HIS A 12 -43.86 36.44 -6.47
N TYR A 13 -44.67 35.49 -6.95
CA TYR A 13 -46.03 35.24 -6.47
C TYR A 13 -46.07 34.80 -5.00
N LEU A 14 -45.21 33.86 -4.59
CA LEU A 14 -45.11 33.42 -3.20
C LEU A 14 -44.62 34.53 -2.27
N SER A 15 -43.69 35.37 -2.73
CA SER A 15 -43.20 36.52 -1.97
C SER A 15 -44.27 37.61 -1.81
N GLY A 16 -45.12 37.80 -2.83
CA GLY A 16 -46.26 38.71 -2.78
C GLY A 16 -47.34 38.22 -1.80
N ALA A 17 -47.67 36.93 -1.86
CA ALA A 17 -48.62 36.31 -0.94
C ALA A 17 -48.14 36.37 0.53
N MET A 18 -46.84 36.18 0.78
CA MET A 18 -46.27 36.34 2.13
C MET A 18 -46.26 37.79 2.63
N ARG A 19 -46.02 38.77 1.75
CA ARG A 19 -46.10 40.20 2.13
C ARG A 19 -47.55 40.60 2.47
N ASP A 20 -48.53 40.11 1.72
CA ASP A 20 -49.95 40.40 1.96
C ASP A 20 -50.46 39.74 3.26
N LEU A 21 -49.94 38.56 3.62
CA LEU A 21 -50.18 37.91 4.92
C LEU A 21 -49.59 38.71 6.09
N HIS A 22 -48.36 39.23 5.94
CA HIS A 22 -47.73 40.08 6.96
C HIS A 22 -48.45 41.44 7.12
N ALA A 23 -48.94 42.03 6.04
CA ALA A 23 -49.73 43.27 6.08
C ALA A 23 -51.09 43.09 6.80
N ARG A 24 -51.64 41.88 6.79
CA ARG A 24 -52.88 41.51 7.52
C ARG A 24 -52.62 41.05 8.97
N GLY A 25 -51.41 41.25 9.50
CA GLY A 25 -51.06 40.94 10.88
C GLY A 25 -50.86 39.45 11.17
N TRP A 26 -50.73 38.61 10.14
CA TRP A 26 -50.43 37.19 10.34
C TRP A 26 -48.99 37.03 10.84
N GLN A 27 -48.84 36.54 12.08
CA GLN A 27 -47.57 36.03 12.57
C GLN A 27 -47.57 34.50 12.43
N PRO A 28 -46.45 33.88 12.00
CA PRO A 28 -46.36 32.43 11.98
C PRO A 28 -46.63 31.88 13.39
N PRO A 29 -47.41 30.80 13.53
CA PRO A 29 -47.72 30.23 14.84
C PRO A 29 -46.43 29.85 15.56
N ARG A 30 -46.04 30.65 16.56
CA ARG A 30 -44.92 30.34 17.45
C ARG A 30 -45.48 29.48 18.57
N LEU A 31 -44.93 28.29 18.77
CA LEU A 31 -45.19 27.51 19.98
C LEU A 31 -44.60 28.31 21.15
N VAL A 32 -45.45 28.75 22.07
CA VAL A 32 -45.05 29.56 23.24
C VAL A 32 -45.19 28.69 24.49
N ALA A 33 -44.17 28.70 25.35
CA ALA A 33 -44.23 28.01 26.64
C ALA A 33 -45.20 28.74 27.58
N PRO A 34 -45.67 28.10 28.67
CA PRO A 34 -46.56 28.72 29.65
C PRO A 34 -46.06 30.04 30.28
N ASN A 35 -44.76 30.35 30.14
CA ASN A 35 -44.11 31.59 30.57
C ASN A 35 -44.04 32.68 29.50
N GLY A 36 -44.70 32.50 28.34
CA GLY A 36 -44.75 33.52 27.28
C GLY A 36 -43.52 33.58 26.38
N HIS A 37 -42.50 32.74 26.60
CA HIS A 37 -41.32 32.67 25.75
C HIS A 37 -41.51 31.70 24.58
N PRO A 38 -40.96 31.99 23.38
CA PRO A 38 -40.98 31.06 22.25
C PRO A 38 -40.23 29.77 22.61
N ILE A 39 -40.85 28.62 22.40
CA ILE A 39 -40.18 27.32 22.55
C ILE A 39 -39.24 27.17 21.35
N SER A 40 -37.93 27.12 21.61
CA SER A 40 -36.96 26.82 20.55
C SER A 40 -37.16 25.40 20.04
N ALA A 41 -37.17 25.22 18.72
CA ALA A 41 -37.16 23.89 18.09
C ALA A 41 -35.82 23.14 18.34
N SER A 42 -34.76 23.86 18.74
CA SER A 42 -33.47 23.27 19.09
C SER A 42 -33.49 22.81 20.55
N GLY A 43 -33.93 21.58 20.80
CA GLY A 43 -33.67 20.89 22.07
C GLY A 43 -32.27 20.27 22.07
N GLU A 44 -31.52 20.44 23.16
CA GLU A 44 -30.23 19.76 23.37
C GLU A 44 -30.45 18.31 23.85
N TYR A 45 -31.10 17.48 23.02
CA TYR A 45 -31.13 16.04 23.25
C TYR A 45 -29.98 15.39 22.48
N ALA A 46 -28.77 15.51 23.01
CA ALA A 46 -27.59 14.86 22.45
C ALA A 46 -27.28 13.56 23.19
N TYR A 47 -27.23 12.45 22.44
CA TYR A 47 -26.78 11.16 22.97
C TYR A 47 -25.30 10.96 22.68
N SER A 48 -24.52 10.65 23.73
CA SER A 48 -23.14 10.23 23.55
C SER A 48 -23.09 8.93 22.76
N ARG A 49 -22.32 8.90 21.66
CA ARG A 49 -22.09 7.68 20.89
C ARG A 49 -20.98 6.87 21.55
N LYS A 50 -21.17 5.56 21.75
CA LYS A 50 -20.16 4.67 22.35
C LYS A 50 -18.80 4.77 21.66
N ALA A 51 -18.77 4.96 20.35
CA ALA A 51 -17.55 5.16 19.55
C ALA A 51 -16.77 6.45 19.89
N ALA A 52 -17.42 7.46 20.48
CA ALA A 52 -16.76 8.68 20.95
C ALA A 52 -16.44 8.63 22.46
N SER A 53 -16.90 7.60 23.17
CA SER A 53 -16.72 7.51 24.61
C SER A 53 -15.27 7.15 24.93
N MET A 54 -14.67 7.81 25.93
CA MET A 54 -13.34 7.47 26.42
C MET A 54 -13.40 6.43 27.56
N ARG A 55 -14.30 5.45 27.46
CA ARG A 55 -14.53 4.42 28.48
C ARG A 55 -14.20 3.03 27.93
N GLY A 56 -13.74 2.12 28.79
CA GLY A 56 -13.35 0.76 28.39
C GLY A 56 -12.27 0.75 27.32
N ASP A 57 -12.41 -0.15 26.34
CA ASP A 57 -11.44 -0.35 25.24
C ASP A 57 -11.24 0.88 24.36
N MET A 58 -12.22 1.81 24.33
CA MET A 58 -12.12 3.06 23.57
C MET A 58 -11.21 4.10 24.24
N ARG A 59 -10.83 3.92 25.52
CA ARG A 59 -10.01 4.90 26.26
C ARG A 59 -8.62 5.08 25.64
N THR A 60 -8.05 4.01 25.12
CA THR A 60 -6.71 3.97 24.52
C THR A 60 -6.72 4.25 23.01
N TRP A 61 -7.87 4.13 22.35
CA TRP A 61 -8.01 4.44 20.93
C TRP A 61 -8.13 5.95 20.72
N ARG A 62 -6.97 6.62 20.65
CA ARG A 62 -6.85 8.06 20.38
C ARG A 62 -6.13 8.27 19.04
N PRO A 63 -6.86 8.33 17.91
CA PRO A 63 -6.26 8.59 16.61
C PRO A 63 -5.45 9.90 16.62
N ARG A 64 -4.20 9.85 16.17
CA ARG A 64 -3.38 11.03 15.99
C ARG A 64 -3.83 11.74 14.71
N ARG A 65 -4.10 13.04 14.80
CA ARG A 65 -4.30 13.88 13.62
C ARG A 65 -2.94 14.33 13.12
N LEU A 66 -2.69 14.14 11.84
CA LEU A 66 -1.55 14.77 11.18
C LEU A 66 -1.94 16.20 10.79
N HIS A 67 -0.99 17.11 10.91
CA HIS A 67 -1.17 18.51 10.55
C HIS A 67 -0.12 18.86 9.51
N GLY A 68 -0.58 19.42 8.39
CA GLY A 68 0.26 19.82 7.27
C GLY A 68 0.66 18.68 6.34
N ALA A 69 0.80 19.00 5.06
CA ALA A 69 1.19 18.06 3.99
C ALA A 69 2.57 17.42 4.24
N GLU A 70 3.48 18.09 4.95
CA GLU A 70 4.80 17.55 5.26
C GLU A 70 4.75 16.34 6.20
N SER A 71 3.83 16.33 7.17
CA SER A 71 3.70 15.22 8.10
C SER A 71 3.22 13.96 7.38
N GLU A 72 2.24 14.12 6.49
CA GLU A 72 1.71 13.04 5.64
C GLU A 72 2.77 12.54 4.65
N ALA A 73 3.53 13.45 4.02
CA ALA A 73 4.63 13.09 3.12
C ALA A 73 5.70 12.23 3.80
N ARG A 74 6.06 12.54 5.06
CA ARG A 74 7.02 11.72 5.84
C ARG A 74 6.49 10.33 6.15
N GLU A 75 5.21 10.21 6.53
CA GLU A 75 4.60 8.89 6.75
C GLU A 75 4.52 8.09 5.45
N ARG A 76 4.15 8.73 4.34
CA ARG A 76 4.14 8.10 3.02
C ARG A 76 5.53 7.64 2.61
N GLU A 77 6.57 8.45 2.77
CA GLU A 77 7.95 8.05 2.46
C GLU A 77 8.37 6.81 3.26
N ALA A 78 8.04 6.75 4.56
CA ALA A 78 8.30 5.58 5.40
C ALA A 78 7.50 4.35 4.97
N ILE A 79 6.22 4.52 4.59
CA ILE A 79 5.37 3.45 4.06
C ILE A 79 5.93 2.94 2.74
N THR A 80 6.31 3.83 1.81
CA THR A 80 6.88 3.46 0.51
C THR A 80 8.19 2.70 0.70
N ALA A 81 9.10 3.16 1.57
CA ALA A 81 10.35 2.46 1.85
C ALA A 81 10.11 1.04 2.39
N ARG A 82 9.15 0.89 3.31
CA ARG A 82 8.76 -0.44 3.84
C ARG A 82 8.06 -1.31 2.80
N ALA A 83 7.28 -0.74 1.89
CA ALA A 83 6.66 -1.48 0.81
C ALA A 83 7.69 -2.00 -0.21
N ILE A 84 8.80 -1.28 -0.40
CA ILE A 84 9.94 -1.76 -1.21
C ILE A 84 10.57 -2.98 -0.53
N ASP A 85 10.96 -2.83 0.74
CA ASP A 85 11.52 -3.93 1.54
C ASP A 85 10.60 -5.14 1.52
N LEU A 86 9.31 -4.93 1.79
CA LEU A 86 8.33 -6.00 1.87
C LEU A 86 8.21 -6.80 0.56
N VAL A 87 8.12 -6.11 -0.59
CA VAL A 87 8.01 -6.79 -1.89
C VAL A 87 9.33 -7.49 -2.27
N GLN A 88 10.47 -7.06 -1.72
CA GLN A 88 11.77 -7.69 -1.98
C GLN A 88 12.07 -8.87 -1.05
N SER A 89 11.52 -8.87 0.17
CA SER A 89 11.83 -9.86 1.20
C SER A 89 10.72 -10.89 1.44
N ASP A 90 9.44 -10.51 1.32
CA ASP A 90 8.30 -11.36 1.67
C ASP A 90 7.69 -12.01 0.41
N PRO A 91 7.67 -13.36 0.32
CA PRO A 91 7.16 -14.07 -0.87
C PRO A 91 5.66 -13.86 -1.09
N HIS A 92 4.87 -13.67 -0.03
CA HIS A 92 3.44 -13.39 -0.17
C HIS A 92 3.21 -11.98 -0.73
N ALA A 93 3.98 -10.99 -0.28
CA ALA A 93 3.87 -9.64 -0.81
C ALA A 93 4.34 -9.55 -2.27
N ALA A 94 5.45 -10.21 -2.62
CA ALA A 94 5.91 -10.32 -4.00
C ALA A 94 4.86 -10.97 -4.90
N GLY A 95 4.33 -12.13 -4.48
CA GLY A 95 3.29 -12.85 -5.22
C GLY A 95 2.02 -12.01 -5.43
N VAL A 96 1.61 -11.24 -4.42
CA VAL A 96 0.45 -10.33 -4.54
C VAL A 96 0.64 -9.28 -5.64
N VAL A 97 1.80 -8.64 -5.72
CA VAL A 97 2.07 -7.61 -6.76
C VAL A 97 2.09 -8.25 -8.14
N ASP A 98 2.79 -9.38 -8.27
CA ASP A 98 2.96 -10.08 -9.54
C ASP A 98 1.63 -10.62 -10.06
N THR A 99 0.85 -11.26 -9.20
CA THR A 99 -0.47 -11.78 -9.54
C THR A 99 -1.44 -10.67 -9.91
N TYR A 100 -1.45 -9.55 -9.18
CA TYR A 100 -2.30 -8.41 -9.52
C TYR A 100 -1.95 -7.84 -10.89
N ALA A 101 -0.66 -7.58 -11.15
CA ALA A 101 -0.20 -7.07 -12.44
C ALA A 101 -0.50 -8.02 -13.59
N THR A 102 -0.28 -9.32 -13.38
CA THR A 102 -0.54 -10.37 -14.39
C THR A 102 -2.03 -10.53 -14.66
N THR A 103 -2.88 -10.44 -13.63
CA THR A 103 -4.34 -10.56 -13.79
C THR A 103 -4.92 -9.36 -14.53
N VAL A 104 -4.43 -8.15 -14.26
CA VAL A 104 -4.94 -6.91 -14.87
C VAL A 104 -4.43 -6.73 -16.30
N ILE A 105 -3.13 -6.98 -16.54
CA ILE A 105 -2.50 -6.72 -17.84
C ILE A 105 -2.52 -7.96 -18.75
N GLY A 106 -2.31 -9.15 -18.18
CA GLY A 106 -2.18 -10.39 -18.95
C GLY A 106 -1.07 -10.27 -19.99
N ALA A 107 -1.42 -10.49 -21.26
CA ALA A 107 -0.51 -10.36 -22.40
C ALA A 107 -0.32 -8.91 -22.91
N GLY A 108 -0.95 -7.92 -22.26
CA GLY A 108 -0.97 -6.53 -22.69
C GLY A 108 -2.36 -6.06 -23.10
N LEU A 109 -2.71 -4.85 -22.69
CA LEU A 109 -3.96 -4.19 -23.08
C LEU A 109 -3.77 -3.46 -24.41
N VAL A 110 -4.67 -3.73 -25.36
CA VAL A 110 -4.68 -3.13 -26.69
C VAL A 110 -5.85 -2.15 -26.79
N PRO A 111 -5.66 -0.92 -27.29
CA PRO A 111 -6.75 0.02 -27.47
C PRO A 111 -7.71 -0.48 -28.55
N MET A 112 -9.00 -0.28 -28.30
CA MET A 112 -10.06 -0.46 -29.29
C MET A 112 -10.65 0.91 -29.64
N PRO A 113 -10.16 1.59 -30.69
CA PRO A 113 -10.63 2.92 -31.03
C PRO A 113 -12.11 2.88 -31.43
N SER A 114 -12.93 3.67 -30.74
CA SER A 114 -14.36 3.82 -31.00
C SER A 114 -14.66 5.31 -31.23
N ILE A 115 -15.10 5.66 -32.43
CA ILE A 115 -15.41 7.04 -32.81
C ILE A 115 -16.93 7.20 -32.77
N ASP A 116 -17.42 8.15 -31.99
CA ASP A 116 -18.82 8.59 -32.03
C ASP A 116 -19.03 9.46 -33.29
N ARG A 117 -19.38 8.78 -34.37
CA ARG A 117 -19.53 9.40 -35.69
C ARG A 117 -20.67 10.43 -35.73
N ASP A 118 -21.75 10.19 -34.98
CA ASP A 118 -22.96 11.00 -35.05
C ASP A 118 -22.71 12.34 -34.32
N ALA A 119 -21.97 12.30 -33.20
CA ALA A 119 -21.55 13.51 -32.48
C ALA A 119 -20.58 14.39 -33.27
N ILE A 120 -19.71 13.80 -34.09
CA ILE A 120 -18.65 14.51 -34.84
C ILE A 120 -19.13 14.86 -36.27
N GLY A 121 -20.29 14.35 -36.70
CA GLY A 121 -20.80 14.54 -38.06
C GLY A 121 -19.97 13.82 -39.13
N MET A 122 -19.38 12.67 -38.77
CA MET A 122 -18.51 11.89 -39.65
C MET A 122 -19.27 10.75 -40.31
N ASP A 123 -19.04 10.50 -41.60
CA ASP A 123 -19.63 9.35 -42.27
C ASP A 123 -19.00 8.02 -41.80
N LYS A 124 -19.71 6.91 -42.08
CA LYS A 124 -19.32 5.58 -41.60
C LYS A 124 -18.00 5.10 -42.19
N GLU A 125 -17.72 5.41 -43.45
CA GLU A 125 -16.53 4.90 -44.15
C GLU A 125 -15.28 5.64 -43.68
N THR A 126 -15.37 6.97 -43.55
CA THR A 126 -14.30 7.79 -42.98
C THR A 126 -14.00 7.37 -41.54
N ALA A 127 -15.01 7.18 -40.69
CA ALA A 127 -14.81 6.71 -39.32
C ALA A 127 -14.05 5.36 -39.28
N ARG A 128 -14.44 4.41 -40.13
CA ARG A 128 -13.75 3.11 -40.24
C ARG A 128 -12.31 3.26 -40.72
N ALA A 129 -12.05 4.12 -41.68
CA ALA A 129 -10.71 4.40 -42.19
C ALA A 129 -9.80 5.00 -41.10
N VAL A 130 -10.30 6.01 -40.37
CA VAL A 130 -9.57 6.64 -39.26
C VAL A 130 -9.28 5.63 -38.15
N GLN A 131 -10.26 4.81 -37.76
CA GLN A 131 -10.04 3.76 -36.76
C GLN A 131 -9.01 2.72 -37.22
N ALA A 132 -8.97 2.38 -38.51
CA ALA A 132 -7.95 1.49 -39.06
C ALA A 132 -6.55 2.12 -39.01
N GLN A 133 -6.43 3.42 -39.32
CA GLN A 133 -5.18 4.16 -39.18
C GLN A 133 -4.73 4.23 -37.71
N GLN A 134 -5.62 4.49 -36.76
CA GLN A 134 -5.31 4.50 -35.33
C GLN A 134 -4.76 3.15 -34.85
N ARG A 135 -5.32 2.03 -35.32
CA ARG A 135 -4.79 0.69 -35.03
C ARG A 135 -3.42 0.45 -35.66
N ALA A 136 -3.17 0.97 -36.86
CA ALA A 136 -1.86 0.88 -37.51
C ALA A 136 -0.81 1.69 -36.74
N VAL A 137 -1.12 2.95 -36.41
CA VAL A 137 -0.28 3.83 -35.57
C VAL A 137 0.08 3.14 -34.25
N TRP A 138 -0.92 2.54 -33.59
CA TRP A 138 -0.69 1.77 -32.36
C TRP A 138 0.31 0.62 -32.58
N ARG A 139 0.10 -0.20 -33.61
CA ARG A 139 0.94 -1.37 -33.92
C ARG A 139 2.41 -0.98 -34.11
N ASP A 140 2.65 0.18 -34.70
CA ASP A 140 3.99 0.67 -35.00
C ASP A 140 4.61 1.39 -33.79
N TRP A 141 3.78 2.03 -32.95
CA TRP A 141 4.24 2.76 -31.76
C TRP A 141 4.54 1.88 -30.56
N TRP A 142 3.69 0.89 -30.26
CA TRP A 142 3.77 0.15 -28.99
C TRP A 142 5.14 -0.50 -28.72
N PRO A 143 5.92 -1.03 -29.69
CA PRO A 143 7.22 -1.66 -29.40
C PRO A 143 8.27 -0.65 -28.94
N VAL A 144 8.15 0.61 -29.39
CA VAL A 144 9.08 1.70 -29.07
C VAL A 144 8.54 2.65 -28.02
N ALA A 145 7.46 2.30 -27.33
CA ALA A 145 6.79 3.23 -26.42
C ALA A 145 7.65 3.62 -25.21
N ASP A 146 8.59 2.80 -24.77
CA ASP A 146 9.49 3.12 -23.65
C ASP A 146 10.55 4.15 -24.06
N ALA A 147 10.74 5.18 -23.25
CA ALA A 147 11.75 6.21 -23.44
C ALA A 147 13.17 5.70 -23.17
N ALA A 148 13.35 4.78 -22.22
CA ALA A 148 14.67 4.25 -21.86
C ALA A 148 15.17 3.20 -22.86
N GLY A 149 14.26 2.51 -23.55
CA GLY A 149 14.56 1.40 -24.46
C GLY A 149 14.95 0.11 -23.74
N SER A 150 14.72 0.03 -22.42
CA SER A 150 15.05 -1.16 -21.62
C SER A 150 13.86 -2.10 -21.44
N LEU A 151 12.64 -1.62 -21.70
CA LEU A 151 11.42 -2.41 -21.64
C LEU A 151 11.00 -2.89 -23.04
N ASN A 152 10.25 -4.00 -23.11
CA ASN A 152 9.71 -4.55 -24.35
C ASN A 152 8.46 -3.76 -24.82
N GLY A 153 8.61 -2.45 -24.97
CA GLY A 153 7.55 -1.56 -25.43
C GLY A 153 6.46 -1.29 -24.39
N PHE A 154 5.25 -0.99 -24.87
CA PHE A 154 4.17 -0.45 -24.04
C PHE A 154 3.54 -1.47 -23.09
N TYR A 155 3.60 -2.77 -23.39
CA TYR A 155 3.02 -3.80 -22.51
C TYR A 155 3.80 -3.91 -21.19
N ASP A 156 5.12 -3.83 -21.25
CA ASP A 156 5.96 -3.76 -20.04
C ASP A 156 5.75 -2.45 -19.28
N VAL A 157 5.53 -1.34 -20.00
CA VAL A 157 5.15 -0.06 -19.38
C VAL A 157 3.84 -0.21 -18.60
N GLN A 158 2.81 -0.83 -19.19
CA GLN A 158 1.54 -1.12 -18.50
C GLN A 158 1.74 -2.03 -17.28
N PHE A 159 2.56 -3.07 -17.41
CA PHE A 159 2.88 -3.96 -16.29
C PHE A 159 3.52 -3.19 -15.14
N GLN A 160 4.51 -2.35 -15.43
CA GLN A 160 5.15 -1.49 -14.43
C GLN A 160 4.17 -0.48 -13.81
N TRP A 161 3.22 0.06 -14.57
CA TRP A 161 2.18 0.95 -14.03
C TRP A 161 1.36 0.25 -12.95
N VAL A 162 0.86 -0.95 -13.24
CA VAL A 162 0.03 -1.70 -12.31
C VAL A 162 0.83 -2.16 -11.08
N ARG A 163 2.08 -2.60 -11.28
CA ARG A 163 2.99 -2.90 -10.15
C ARG A 163 3.16 -1.70 -9.22
N ASN A 164 3.46 -0.54 -9.79
CA ASN A 164 3.68 0.70 -9.04
C ASN A 164 2.41 1.13 -8.30
N LEU A 165 1.23 0.98 -8.92
CA LEU A 165 -0.04 1.30 -8.28
C LEU A 165 -0.29 0.43 -7.04
N VAL A 166 0.03 -0.87 -7.07
CA VAL A 166 -0.12 -1.75 -5.90
C VAL A 166 0.95 -1.46 -4.85
N GLN A 167 2.22 -1.42 -5.27
CA GLN A 167 3.35 -1.30 -4.36
C GLN A 167 3.44 0.08 -3.71
N PHE A 168 3.24 1.15 -4.49
CA PHE A 168 3.40 2.54 -4.03
C PHE A 168 2.08 3.26 -3.81
N GLY A 169 0.97 2.76 -4.36
CA GLY A 169 -0.33 3.45 -4.35
C GLY A 169 -0.50 4.45 -5.48
N GLU A 170 0.53 4.66 -6.28
CA GLU A 170 0.60 5.69 -7.29
C GLU A 170 1.65 5.39 -8.34
N MET A 171 1.55 6.07 -9.47
CA MET A 171 2.50 5.95 -10.57
C MET A 171 2.64 7.30 -11.29
N PHE A 172 3.88 7.63 -11.63
CA PHE A 172 4.22 8.77 -12.49
C PHE A 172 4.76 8.27 -13.81
N THR A 173 4.24 8.81 -14.92
CA THR A 173 4.84 8.63 -16.24
C THR A 173 4.94 9.95 -16.97
N LEU A 174 6.15 10.27 -17.41
CA LEU A 174 6.39 11.39 -18.31
C LEU A 174 6.09 10.97 -19.74
N LEU A 175 5.61 11.92 -20.53
CA LEU A 175 5.30 11.76 -21.95
C LEU A 175 6.23 12.64 -22.81
N PRO A 176 7.56 12.37 -22.82
CA PRO A 176 8.49 13.09 -23.67
C PRO A 176 8.18 12.87 -25.17
N MET A 177 8.58 13.85 -25.98
CA MET A 177 8.63 13.72 -27.43
C MET A 177 10.10 13.54 -27.80
N ILE A 178 10.49 12.32 -28.13
CA ILE A 178 11.87 11.93 -28.47
C ILE A 178 11.96 11.86 -29.98
N ASP A 179 12.74 12.76 -30.58
CA ASP A 179 13.03 12.74 -32.00
C ASP A 179 14.21 11.79 -32.25
N ASP A 180 13.89 10.59 -32.74
CA ASP A 180 14.85 9.51 -33.00
C ASP A 180 14.47 8.81 -34.30
N PRO A 181 15.38 8.65 -35.27
CA PRO A 181 15.12 7.93 -36.52
C PRO A 181 14.59 6.50 -36.35
N ALA A 182 14.89 5.84 -35.22
CA ALA A 182 14.39 4.50 -34.91
C ALA A 182 12.93 4.50 -34.43
N ARG A 183 12.35 5.67 -34.11
CA ARG A 183 10.98 5.80 -33.62
C ARG A 183 10.05 6.30 -34.72
N PRO A 184 9.03 5.53 -35.15
CA PRO A 184 8.04 6.02 -36.11
C PRO A 184 7.23 7.21 -35.57
N TYR A 185 7.11 7.33 -34.24
CA TYR A 185 6.42 8.43 -33.57
C TYR A 185 7.24 8.90 -32.37
N ALA A 186 7.32 10.21 -32.19
CA ALA A 186 8.14 10.81 -31.13
C ALA A 186 7.59 10.60 -29.71
N LEU A 187 6.29 10.34 -29.54
CA LEU A 187 5.72 10.12 -28.21
C LEU A 187 6.39 8.92 -27.54
N ALA A 188 6.92 9.10 -26.34
CA ALA A 188 7.45 8.02 -25.52
C ALA A 188 6.89 8.12 -24.09
N CYS A 189 6.98 7.03 -23.35
CA CYS A 189 6.58 6.90 -21.96
C CYS A 189 7.83 6.68 -21.11
N GLN A 190 8.00 7.49 -20.07
CA GLN A 190 9.07 7.31 -19.09
C GLN A 190 8.47 7.15 -17.71
N VAL A 191 8.49 5.92 -17.19
CA VAL A 191 8.01 5.63 -15.84
C VAL A 191 9.00 6.20 -14.83
N ILE A 192 8.51 6.98 -13.87
CA ILE A 192 9.30 7.62 -12.83
C ILE A 192 8.98 7.00 -11.49
N HIS A 193 10.02 6.65 -10.74
CA HIS A 193 9.88 6.12 -9.39
C HIS A 193 9.27 7.19 -8.44
N PRO A 194 8.19 6.89 -7.69
CA PRO A 194 7.50 7.87 -6.83
C PRO A 194 8.37 8.54 -5.77
N LEU A 195 9.40 7.85 -5.25
CA LEU A 195 10.38 8.44 -4.31
C LEU A 195 11.25 9.56 -4.92
N ARG A 196 11.31 9.69 -6.25
CA ARG A 196 11.98 10.84 -6.88
C ARG A 196 11.11 12.10 -6.84
N VAL A 197 9.81 11.97 -6.61
CA VAL A 197 8.89 13.10 -6.51
C VAL A 197 8.84 13.57 -5.05
N LYS A 198 9.48 14.72 -4.80
CA LYS A 198 9.64 15.30 -3.46
C LYS A 198 9.52 16.82 -3.52
N THR A 199 9.19 17.44 -2.38
CA THR A 199 9.23 18.90 -2.22
C THR A 199 10.67 19.35 -1.96
N PRO A 200 11.24 20.25 -2.78
CA PRO A 200 12.53 20.86 -2.47
C PRO A 200 12.48 21.66 -1.17
N VAL A 201 13.47 21.50 -0.30
CA VAL A 201 13.53 22.07 1.05
C VAL A 201 13.49 23.60 1.02
N ASP A 202 14.16 24.22 0.04
CA ASP A 202 14.19 25.67 -0.17
C ASP A 202 12.85 26.24 -0.65
N LEU A 203 11.93 25.39 -1.14
CA LEU A 203 10.59 25.78 -1.58
C LEU A 203 9.48 25.31 -0.64
N ALA A 204 9.80 24.56 0.42
CA ALA A 204 8.84 24.02 1.38
C ALA A 204 7.99 25.13 2.05
N ALA A 205 8.64 26.25 2.40
CA ALA A 205 7.97 27.40 3.01
C ALA A 205 6.92 28.08 2.12
N SER A 206 6.91 27.82 0.80
CA SER A 206 5.94 28.41 -0.12
C SER A 206 4.51 27.89 0.09
N GLY A 207 4.35 26.72 0.73
CA GLY A 207 3.06 26.09 0.99
C GLY A 207 2.27 25.64 -0.25
N ARG A 208 2.82 25.81 -1.45
CA ARG A 208 2.18 25.46 -2.73
C ARG A 208 2.57 24.08 -3.25
N ILE A 209 3.61 23.47 -2.67
CA ILE A 209 4.13 22.17 -3.08
C ILE A 209 3.81 21.16 -1.98
N HIS A 210 2.85 20.28 -2.25
CA HIS A 210 2.45 19.21 -1.37
C HIS A 210 3.08 17.91 -1.87
N ASP A 211 4.10 17.45 -1.15
CA ASP A 211 4.78 16.18 -1.43
C ASP A 211 5.23 16.07 -2.90
N GLY A 212 5.96 17.09 -3.37
CA GLY A 212 6.47 17.19 -4.74
C GLY A 212 5.43 17.55 -5.81
N ILE A 213 4.15 17.71 -5.48
CA ILE A 213 3.10 18.20 -6.38
C ILE A 213 2.83 19.67 -6.10
N GLU A 214 3.07 20.51 -7.10
CA GLU A 214 2.71 21.92 -7.06
C GLU A 214 1.24 22.07 -7.43
N VAL A 215 0.46 22.72 -6.57
CA VAL A 215 -0.99 22.91 -6.75
C VAL A 215 -1.37 24.37 -6.96
N ASP A 216 -2.50 24.59 -7.63
CA ASP A 216 -3.10 25.93 -7.76
C ASP A 216 -3.99 26.30 -6.57
N ARG A 217 -4.66 27.46 -6.65
CA ARG A 217 -5.57 27.96 -5.61
C ARG A 217 -6.79 27.07 -5.33
N TYR A 218 -7.11 26.17 -6.26
CA TYR A 218 -8.23 25.23 -6.15
C TYR A 218 -7.75 23.81 -5.77
N GLY A 219 -6.43 23.62 -5.61
CA GLY A 219 -5.84 22.32 -5.33
C GLY A 219 -5.58 21.46 -6.59
N ALA A 220 -5.73 22.02 -7.80
CA ALA A 220 -5.46 21.28 -9.02
C ALA A 220 -3.94 21.15 -9.25
N PRO A 221 -3.44 19.98 -9.71
CA PRO A 221 -2.01 19.77 -9.94
C PRO A 221 -1.52 20.56 -11.16
N VAL A 222 -0.51 21.40 -10.95
CA VAL A 222 0.10 22.27 -11.96
C VAL A 222 1.41 21.69 -12.47
N ALA A 223 2.28 21.29 -11.56
CA ALA A 223 3.59 20.73 -11.87
C ALA A 223 4.01 19.66 -10.87
N VAL A 224 4.92 18.80 -11.30
CA VAL A 224 5.59 17.80 -10.47
C VAL A 224 7.08 18.17 -10.37
N TRP A 225 7.63 18.00 -9.18
CA TRP A 225 9.04 18.23 -8.88
C TRP A 225 9.75 16.89 -8.78
N ILE A 226 10.64 16.61 -9.75
CA ILE A 226 11.31 15.32 -9.88
C ILE A 226 12.79 15.48 -9.61
N LYS A 227 13.30 14.83 -8.56
CA LYS A 227 14.71 14.85 -8.21
C LYS A 227 15.56 14.19 -9.30
N HIS A 228 16.69 14.80 -9.62
CA HIS A 228 17.68 14.24 -10.55
C HIS A 228 18.22 12.91 -10.03
N PRO A 229 18.50 11.94 -10.93
CA PRO A 229 19.19 10.74 -10.52
C PRO A 229 20.61 11.13 -10.12
N SER A 230 21.02 10.70 -8.93
CA SER A 230 22.38 10.91 -8.50
C SER A 230 23.22 9.71 -8.86
N GLY A 231 24.21 9.88 -9.75
CA GLY A 231 25.16 8.83 -10.15
C GLY A 231 26.12 8.42 -9.03
N GLY A 232 25.60 8.00 -7.87
CA GLY A 232 26.35 7.56 -6.70
C GLY A 232 26.48 8.57 -5.54
N ALA A 233 26.20 9.86 -5.75
CA ALA A 233 26.32 10.89 -4.70
C ALA A 233 24.97 11.21 -4.04
N ILE A 234 24.89 11.41 -2.72
CA ILE A 234 23.63 11.89 -2.12
C ILE A 234 23.46 13.38 -2.46
N LEU A 235 22.59 13.69 -3.44
CA LEU A 235 22.27 15.08 -3.77
C LEU A 235 21.34 15.67 -2.69
N PRO A 236 21.61 16.90 -2.21
CA PRO A 236 20.72 17.57 -1.28
C PRO A 236 19.35 17.85 -1.92
N ASP A 237 18.28 17.86 -1.11
CA ASP A 237 16.91 18.10 -1.59
C ASP A 237 16.65 19.60 -1.79
N ILE A 238 17.42 20.25 -2.67
CA ILE A 238 17.27 21.67 -3.04
C ILE A 238 16.89 21.82 -4.50
N SER A 239 16.12 22.86 -4.83
CA SER A 239 15.42 23.04 -6.11
C SER A 239 16.31 22.90 -7.36
N ARG A 240 17.59 23.25 -7.27
CA ARG A 240 18.57 23.08 -8.37
C ARG A 240 18.75 21.63 -8.84
N HIS A 241 18.45 20.66 -7.97
CA HIS A 241 18.60 19.22 -8.23
C HIS A 241 17.27 18.57 -8.61
N PHE A 242 16.28 19.38 -8.99
CA PHE A 242 14.96 18.93 -9.40
C PHE A 242 14.59 19.49 -10.75
N ASP A 243 13.90 18.67 -11.54
CA ASP A 243 13.18 19.10 -12.72
C ASP A 243 11.75 19.43 -12.34
N ARG A 244 11.34 20.67 -12.60
CA ARG A 244 9.95 21.08 -12.53
C ARG A 244 9.27 20.79 -13.86
N VAL A 245 8.39 19.79 -13.89
CA VAL A 245 7.65 19.40 -15.10
C VAL A 245 6.18 19.74 -14.95
N THR A 246 5.62 20.54 -15.86
CA THR A 246 4.19 20.85 -15.86
C THR A 246 3.37 19.63 -16.28
N PHE A 247 2.20 19.42 -15.65
CA PHE A 247 1.31 18.32 -16.01
C PHE A 247 0.81 18.41 -17.44
N ARG A 248 0.56 19.63 -17.91
CA ARG A 248 0.10 19.92 -19.27
C ARG A 248 1.00 20.93 -19.97
N ALA A 249 1.01 20.85 -21.30
CA ALA A 249 1.48 21.90 -22.19
C ALA A 249 0.39 22.16 -23.23
N GLY A 250 -0.36 23.25 -23.05
CA GLY A 250 -1.59 23.49 -23.80
C GLY A 250 -2.62 22.37 -23.54
N HIS A 251 -3.08 21.72 -24.61
CA HIS A 251 -4.03 20.61 -24.55
C HIS A 251 -3.38 19.24 -24.30
N ARG A 252 -2.05 19.14 -24.38
CA ARG A 252 -1.31 17.87 -24.26
C ARG A 252 -0.91 17.58 -22.82
N TRP A 253 -1.13 16.35 -22.38
CA TRP A 253 -0.56 15.83 -21.13
C TRP A 253 0.94 15.54 -21.28
N ARG A 254 1.73 15.99 -20.32
CA ARG A 254 3.17 15.70 -20.20
C ARG A 254 3.48 14.75 -19.06
N VAL A 255 2.61 14.70 -18.06
CA VAL A 255 2.73 13.85 -16.89
C VAL A 255 1.41 13.15 -16.68
N LEU A 256 1.44 11.83 -16.60
CA LEU A 256 0.37 11.01 -16.09
C LEU A 256 0.71 10.71 -14.63
N HIS A 257 -0.16 11.15 -13.73
CA HIS A 257 -0.13 10.77 -12.33
C HIS A 257 -1.42 10.03 -12.03
N ASP A 258 -1.30 8.73 -11.84
CA ASP A 258 -2.43 7.88 -11.48
C ASP A 258 -2.27 7.44 -10.03
N PHE A 259 -3.34 7.59 -9.27
CA PHE A 259 -3.44 7.16 -7.88
C PHE A 259 -4.90 7.08 -7.47
N LEU A 260 -5.20 6.25 -6.48
CA LEU A 260 -6.53 6.17 -5.89
C LEU A 260 -6.60 7.12 -4.68
N PRO A 261 -7.35 8.24 -4.73
CA PRO A 261 -7.47 9.14 -3.59
C PRO A 261 -8.28 8.46 -2.48
N GLU A 262 -7.66 8.23 -1.33
CA GLU A 262 -8.33 7.66 -0.15
C GLU A 262 -9.22 8.69 0.55
N GLN A 263 -8.81 9.95 0.55
CA GLN A 263 -9.54 11.07 1.14
C GLN A 263 -9.62 12.25 0.15
N PRO A 264 -10.68 13.08 0.25
CA PRO A 264 -10.76 14.29 -0.54
C PRO A 264 -9.56 15.22 -0.26
N GLY A 265 -8.92 15.71 -1.32
CA GLY A 265 -7.79 16.65 -1.21
C GLY A 265 -6.41 16.00 -1.08
N CYS A 266 -6.31 14.66 -1.07
CA CYS A 266 -5.01 13.98 -1.17
C CYS A 266 -4.33 14.31 -2.51
N THR A 267 -3.05 14.69 -2.46
CA THR A 267 -2.25 14.99 -3.65
C THR A 267 -1.42 13.80 -4.13
N ARG A 268 -1.30 12.73 -3.33
CA ARG A 268 -0.50 11.52 -3.61
C ARG A 268 -1.26 10.28 -3.15
N GLY A 269 -0.90 9.12 -3.71
CA GLY A 269 -1.42 7.82 -3.28
C GLY A 269 -0.62 7.22 -2.12
N MET A 270 -1.24 6.28 -1.40
CA MET A 270 -0.58 5.44 -0.40
C MET A 270 -0.56 3.97 -0.83
N SER A 271 0.53 3.27 -0.46
CA SER A 271 0.70 1.84 -0.78
C SER A 271 -0.50 1.01 -0.33
N ARG A 272 -0.95 0.07 -1.17
CA ARG A 272 -2.04 -0.85 -0.84
C ARG A 272 -1.68 -1.81 0.29
N PHE A 273 -0.39 -1.95 0.58
CA PHE A 273 0.11 -2.70 1.73
C PHE A 273 -0.03 -1.94 3.06
N ALA A 274 -0.21 -0.62 3.06
CA ALA A 274 -0.20 0.20 4.28
C ALA A 274 -1.07 -0.33 5.43
N PRO A 275 -2.32 -0.80 5.23
CA PRO A 275 -3.18 -1.27 6.33
C PRO A 275 -2.72 -2.61 6.92
N ALA A 276 -2.16 -3.50 6.09
CA ALA A 276 -1.75 -4.84 6.49
C ALA A 276 -0.24 -5.03 6.65
N MET A 277 0.59 -4.01 6.41
CA MET A 277 2.05 -4.09 6.44
C MET A 277 2.60 -4.70 7.73
N LYS A 278 1.96 -4.41 8.86
CA LYS A 278 2.31 -5.01 10.16
C LYS A 278 2.01 -6.51 10.19
N TYR A 279 0.92 -6.96 9.58
CA TYR A 279 0.58 -8.39 9.49
C TYR A 279 1.62 -9.13 8.66
N PHE A 280 1.97 -8.63 7.48
CA PHE A 280 3.03 -9.24 6.66
C PHE A 280 4.34 -9.41 7.45
N ARG A 281 4.86 -8.31 8.02
CA ARG A 281 6.11 -8.36 8.79
C ARG A 281 6.07 -9.29 10.00
N ARG A 282 4.95 -9.36 10.71
CA ARG A 282 4.82 -10.23 11.89
C ARG A 282 4.57 -11.68 11.51
N PHE A 283 3.91 -11.92 10.39
CA PHE A 283 3.66 -13.26 9.87
C PHE A 283 4.96 -13.88 9.37
N ASP A 284 5.77 -13.12 8.62
CA ASP A 284 7.12 -13.51 8.21
C ASP A 284 8.00 -13.92 9.41
N GLN A 285 8.10 -13.05 10.43
CA GLN A 285 8.79 -13.37 11.68
C GLN A 285 8.24 -14.60 12.41
N TYR A 286 6.93 -14.83 12.30
CA TYR A 286 6.29 -15.99 12.90
C TYR A 286 6.65 -17.28 12.15
N LEU A 287 6.67 -17.26 10.82
CA LEU A 287 7.13 -18.38 9.99
C LEU A 287 8.59 -18.72 10.29
N ASP A 288 9.47 -17.72 10.37
CA ASP A 288 10.87 -17.91 10.72
C ASP A 288 11.04 -18.56 12.10
N ALA A 289 10.27 -18.08 13.10
CA ALA A 289 10.32 -18.64 14.44
C ALA A 289 9.82 -20.08 14.48
N GLU A 290 8.76 -20.41 13.75
CA GLU A 290 8.24 -21.78 13.65
C GLU A 290 9.21 -22.71 12.91
N LEU A 291 9.86 -22.24 11.85
CA LEU A 291 10.91 -22.97 11.13
C LEU A 291 12.14 -23.20 12.02
N ALA A 292 12.66 -22.16 12.66
CA ALA A 292 13.80 -22.26 13.56
C ALA A 292 13.49 -23.20 14.73
N ALA A 293 12.30 -23.06 15.32
CA ALA A 293 11.84 -24.00 16.32
C ALA A 293 11.83 -25.42 15.73
N ALA A 294 11.23 -25.64 14.55
CA ALA A 294 11.11 -26.97 13.93
C ALA A 294 12.48 -27.62 13.74
N VAL A 295 13.47 -26.85 13.29
CA VAL A 295 14.87 -27.28 13.19
C VAL A 295 15.44 -27.65 14.56
N VAL A 296 15.26 -26.81 15.59
CA VAL A 296 15.76 -27.11 16.95
C VAL A 296 15.11 -28.39 17.49
N THR A 297 13.78 -28.54 17.40
CA THR A 297 13.11 -29.76 17.86
C THR A 297 13.53 -30.99 17.07
N ALA A 298 13.76 -30.87 15.76
CA ALA A 298 14.33 -31.97 14.98
C ALA A 298 15.77 -32.31 15.42
N ALA A 299 16.51 -31.33 15.94
CA ALA A 299 17.88 -31.48 16.43
C ALA A 299 17.98 -31.88 17.92
N VAL A 300 16.92 -31.78 18.72
CA VAL A 300 16.98 -32.19 20.14
C VAL A 300 17.11 -33.71 20.22
N ALA A 301 18.33 -34.15 20.53
CA ALA A 301 18.63 -35.51 20.94
C ALA A 301 18.00 -35.81 22.31
N LEU A 302 17.55 -37.05 22.47
CA LEU A 302 16.92 -37.60 23.67
C LEU A 302 17.77 -37.36 24.93
N PHE A 303 17.13 -37.04 26.05
CA PHE A 303 17.81 -36.99 27.35
C PHE A 303 17.53 -38.29 28.12
N ILE A 304 18.59 -39.03 28.45
CA ILE A 304 18.51 -40.25 29.27
C ILE A 304 18.37 -39.84 30.73
N LYS A 305 17.27 -40.22 31.37
CA LYS A 305 17.07 -40.05 32.81
C LYS A 305 17.70 -41.24 33.52
N THR A 306 18.77 -41.01 34.29
CA THR A 306 19.40 -42.05 35.11
C THR A 306 18.68 -42.23 36.46
N SER A 307 18.75 -43.45 37.00
CA SER A 307 18.18 -43.78 38.31
C SER A 307 18.89 -43.05 39.47
N PRO A 308 18.23 -42.80 40.61
CA PRO A 308 18.83 -42.09 41.74
C PRO A 308 20.03 -42.87 42.30
N GLY A 309 21.23 -42.29 42.22
CA GLY A 309 22.46 -42.90 42.75
C GLY A 309 23.54 -43.21 41.71
N THR A 310 23.27 -43.03 40.41
CA THR A 310 24.26 -43.15 39.33
C THR A 310 24.63 -41.77 38.81
N ASP A 311 25.90 -41.38 38.93
CA ASP A 311 26.40 -40.13 38.36
C ASP A 311 26.33 -40.23 36.82
N PRO A 312 25.61 -39.33 36.12
CA PRO A 312 25.58 -39.26 34.66
C PRO A 312 26.98 -39.21 34.03
N TYR A 313 27.99 -38.77 34.78
CA TYR A 313 29.40 -38.72 34.39
C TYR A 313 30.00 -40.09 34.05
N ASP A 314 29.70 -41.14 34.81
CA ASP A 314 30.32 -42.46 34.63
C ASP A 314 29.79 -43.20 33.41
N LEU A 315 28.54 -42.91 33.01
CA LEU A 315 27.91 -43.52 31.84
C LEU A 315 28.43 -42.91 30.53
N ALA A 316 28.57 -41.57 30.46
CA ALA A 316 29.05 -40.84 29.29
C ALA A 316 30.49 -41.21 28.89
N LYS A 317 31.33 -41.58 29.88
CA LYS A 317 32.71 -42.01 29.67
C LYS A 317 32.86 -43.27 28.82
N SER A 318 31.83 -44.12 28.78
CA SER A 318 31.84 -45.40 28.06
C SER A 318 31.26 -45.33 26.63
N ALA A 319 30.58 -44.24 26.28
CA ALA A 319 29.76 -44.16 25.06
C ALA A 319 30.07 -42.99 24.11
N VAL A 320 30.86 -41.98 24.51
CA VAL A 320 31.04 -40.75 23.72
C VAL A 320 32.43 -40.67 23.05
N TRP A 321 32.47 -40.56 21.72
CA TRP A 321 33.68 -40.34 20.91
C TRP A 321 33.86 -38.88 20.50
N GLY A 322 34.03 -37.98 21.48
CA GLY A 322 34.43 -36.59 21.22
C GLY A 322 34.34 -35.69 22.45
N THR A 323 35.44 -35.03 22.80
CA THR A 323 35.51 -34.00 23.85
C THR A 323 36.27 -32.79 23.35
N ASP A 324 35.68 -31.61 23.49
CA ASP A 324 36.40 -30.35 23.51
C ASP A 324 36.53 -29.93 24.98
N GLU A 325 37.77 -29.74 25.45
CA GLU A 325 38.08 -29.37 26.83
C GLU A 325 38.33 -27.87 26.92
N THR A 326 37.52 -27.15 27.70
CA THR A 326 37.83 -25.78 28.14
C THR A 326 37.82 -25.70 29.67
N ILE A 327 38.82 -25.00 30.22
CA ILE A 327 39.09 -24.86 31.65
C ILE A 327 38.69 -23.44 32.06
N ASP A 328 37.86 -23.30 33.10
CA ASP A 328 37.50 -22.01 33.71
C ASP A 328 38.60 -21.55 34.70
N ASP A 329 38.72 -20.24 34.91
CA ASP A 329 39.77 -19.58 35.74
C ASP A 329 39.79 -20.00 37.24
N ASN A 330 38.83 -20.81 37.69
CA ASN A 330 38.80 -21.38 39.06
C ASN A 330 39.28 -22.84 39.14
N GLY A 331 39.78 -23.42 38.04
CA GLY A 331 40.31 -24.79 38.03
C GLY A 331 39.25 -25.89 38.14
N GLU A 332 37.97 -25.56 38.02
CA GLU A 332 36.90 -26.54 37.87
C GLU A 332 36.64 -26.81 36.37
N GLU A 333 36.84 -28.05 35.95
CA GLU A 333 36.57 -28.49 34.57
C GLU A 333 35.05 -28.59 34.32
N LYS A 334 34.49 -27.63 33.59
CA LYS A 334 33.15 -27.77 33.02
C LYS A 334 33.25 -28.26 31.58
N ARG A 335 33.29 -29.58 31.41
CA ARG A 335 33.26 -30.22 30.08
C ARG A 335 31.82 -30.42 29.62
N ARG A 336 31.47 -29.87 28.46
CA ARG A 336 30.14 -29.97 27.86
C ARG A 336 30.20 -30.94 26.69
N TYR A 337 29.69 -32.15 26.89
CA TYR A 337 29.72 -33.23 25.90
C TYR A 337 28.55 -33.08 24.92
N TYR A 338 28.83 -33.08 23.62
CA TYR A 338 27.81 -33.11 22.57
C TYR A 338 28.09 -34.32 21.67
N GLU A 339 27.07 -35.12 21.37
CA GLU A 339 27.15 -36.24 20.42
C GLU A 339 26.45 -35.82 19.10
N TYR A 340 27.17 -35.92 17.98
CA TYR A 340 26.61 -35.64 16.65
C TYR A 340 25.78 -36.84 16.20
N TRP A 341 24.47 -36.64 16.02
CA TRP A 341 23.53 -37.70 15.62
C TRP A 341 23.22 -37.64 14.12
N GLU A 342 23.32 -38.78 13.42
CA GLU A 342 22.81 -38.94 12.06
C GLU A 342 21.29 -39.22 12.08
N PRO A 343 20.47 -38.58 11.23
CA PRO A 343 19.02 -38.81 11.22
C PRO A 343 18.68 -40.28 10.87
N GLY A 344 18.02 -41.01 11.78
CA GLY A 344 17.42 -42.32 11.49
C GLY A 344 17.85 -43.52 12.36
N GLN A 345 18.65 -43.33 13.42
CA GLN A 345 19.01 -44.43 14.32
C GLN A 345 17.96 -44.68 15.41
N ILE A 346 17.81 -45.95 15.81
CA ILE A 346 16.98 -46.40 16.94
C ILE A 346 17.93 -46.96 17.99
N MET A 347 17.92 -46.38 19.19
CA MET A 347 18.71 -46.85 20.33
C MET A 347 17.82 -47.43 21.43
N TYR A 348 18.34 -48.44 22.13
CA TYR A 348 17.71 -49.07 23.28
C TYR A 348 18.45 -48.63 24.55
N GLY A 349 17.72 -48.09 25.54
CA GLY A 349 18.29 -47.75 26.85
C GLY A 349 18.56 -48.99 27.71
N ASN A 350 19.45 -48.85 28.71
CA ASN A 350 19.73 -49.93 29.65
C ASN A 350 18.58 -50.14 30.65
N ALA A 351 18.60 -51.27 31.38
CA ALA A 351 17.58 -51.59 32.37
C ALA A 351 17.52 -50.51 33.48
N GLY A 352 16.40 -49.78 33.56
CA GLY A 352 16.19 -48.70 34.54
C GLY A 352 16.43 -47.28 34.00
N GLU A 353 16.79 -47.14 32.72
CA GLU A 353 16.87 -45.86 32.01
C GLU A 353 15.55 -45.57 31.28
N GLU A 354 14.89 -44.48 31.63
CA GLU A 354 13.70 -44.02 30.93
C GLU A 354 14.09 -42.94 29.92
N PRO A 355 13.83 -43.13 28.61
CA PRO A 355 14.01 -42.08 27.63
C PRO A 355 12.98 -40.98 27.89
N SER A 356 13.43 -39.85 28.40
CA SER A 356 12.58 -38.66 28.50
C SER A 356 12.68 -37.89 27.19
N THR A 357 11.63 -37.98 26.38
CA THR A 357 11.48 -37.08 25.25
C THR A 357 11.17 -35.69 25.81
N ILE A 358 11.97 -34.69 25.47
CA ILE A 358 11.52 -33.30 25.60
C ILE A 358 10.50 -33.12 24.48
N ALA A 359 9.27 -33.58 24.72
CA ALA A 359 8.17 -33.35 23.81
C ALA A 359 7.93 -31.84 23.79
N ALA A 360 8.45 -31.16 22.77
CA ALA A 360 7.97 -29.84 22.41
C ALA A 360 6.50 -30.02 22.02
N ASN A 361 5.59 -29.89 22.98
CA ASN A 361 4.15 -30.05 22.78
C ASN A 361 3.66 -28.91 21.88
N ARG A 362 3.79 -29.12 20.57
CA ARG A 362 3.34 -28.18 19.54
C ARG A 362 1.92 -28.54 19.15
N PRO A 363 0.97 -27.61 19.23
CA PRO A 363 -0.31 -27.76 18.57
C PRO A 363 -0.14 -27.56 17.06
N GLY A 364 0.50 -28.51 16.36
CA GLY A 364 0.70 -28.47 14.91
C GLY A 364 -0.62 -28.31 14.12
N ASP A 365 -1.72 -28.82 14.67
CA ASP A 365 -3.05 -28.76 14.05
C ASP A 365 -3.67 -27.35 14.06
N ALA A 366 -3.18 -26.43 14.90
CA ALA A 366 -3.73 -25.07 15.02
C ALA A 366 -3.04 -24.05 14.10
N PHE A 367 -1.88 -24.40 13.54
CA PHE A 367 -1.06 -23.47 12.74
C PHE A 367 -1.75 -23.09 11.42
N ASP A 368 -2.17 -24.07 10.61
CA ASP A 368 -2.78 -23.82 9.30
C ASP A 368 -4.08 -22.99 9.39
N PRO A 369 -5.04 -23.27 10.31
CA PRO A 369 -6.21 -22.42 10.50
C PRO A 369 -5.88 -20.97 10.86
N PHE A 370 -4.87 -20.75 11.70
CA PHE A 370 -4.41 -19.42 12.09
C PHE A 370 -3.72 -18.71 10.91
N ALA A 371 -2.77 -19.37 10.24
CA ALA A 371 -2.08 -18.85 9.07
C ALA A 371 -3.08 -18.44 7.98
N ARG A 372 -4.06 -19.29 7.66
CA ARG A 372 -5.15 -18.97 6.73
C ARG A 372 -5.95 -17.74 7.16
N ARG A 373 -6.21 -17.55 8.45
CA ARG A 373 -6.94 -16.38 8.95
C ARG A 373 -6.14 -15.09 8.74
N VAL A 374 -4.82 -15.14 8.98
CA VAL A 374 -3.89 -14.01 8.76
C VAL A 374 -3.75 -13.69 7.28
N LEU A 375 -3.52 -14.71 6.44
CA LEU A 375 -3.44 -14.54 4.98
C LEU A 375 -4.73 -13.95 4.41
N LYS A 376 -5.91 -14.36 4.89
CA LYS A 376 -7.19 -13.75 4.51
C LYS A 376 -7.28 -12.27 4.92
N ALA A 377 -6.75 -11.89 6.08
CA ALA A 377 -6.73 -10.49 6.50
C ALA A 377 -5.79 -9.64 5.62
N MET A 378 -4.63 -10.19 5.25
CA MET A 378 -3.71 -9.57 4.29
C MET A 378 -4.35 -9.40 2.91
N ALA A 379 -5.01 -10.45 2.41
CA ALA A 379 -5.70 -10.48 1.12
C ALA A 379 -6.78 -9.38 1.01
N VAL A 380 -7.61 -9.24 2.06
CA VAL A 380 -8.66 -8.21 2.15
C VAL A 380 -8.06 -6.80 2.12
N SER A 381 -6.90 -6.58 2.72
CA SER A 381 -6.24 -5.27 2.71
C SER A 381 -5.79 -4.85 1.33
N VAL A 382 -5.27 -5.79 0.53
CA VAL A 382 -4.77 -5.46 -0.82
C VAL A 382 -5.90 -5.47 -1.86
N GLY A 383 -7.01 -6.14 -1.55
CA GLY A 383 -8.18 -6.23 -2.43
C GLY A 383 -8.11 -7.41 -3.40
N ILE A 384 -7.34 -8.45 -3.08
CA ILE A 384 -7.24 -9.68 -3.87
C ILE A 384 -7.93 -10.83 -3.10
N PRO A 385 -8.75 -11.67 -3.74
CA PRO A 385 -9.32 -12.85 -3.10
C PRO A 385 -8.22 -13.84 -2.68
N TYR A 386 -8.32 -14.39 -1.46
CA TYR A 386 -7.36 -15.37 -0.93
C TYR A 386 -7.04 -16.55 -1.87
N PRO A 387 -7.98 -17.14 -2.64
CA PRO A 387 -7.67 -18.26 -3.53
C PRO A 387 -6.73 -17.92 -4.71
N VAL A 388 -6.47 -16.63 -4.95
CA VAL A 388 -5.67 -16.13 -6.07
C VAL A 388 -4.26 -15.73 -5.60
N ILE A 389 -4.04 -15.65 -4.28
CA ILE A 389 -2.74 -15.42 -3.64
C ILE A 389 -2.15 -16.78 -3.29
#